data_AF-A0A7S0X0A4-F1
#
_entry.id   AF-A0A7S0X0A4-F1
#
_cell.length_a   1.000
_cell.length_b   1.000
_cell.length_c   1.000
_cell.angle_alpha   90.00
_cell.angle_beta   90.00
_cell.angle_gamma   90.00
#
_symmetry.space_group_name_H-M   'P 1'
#
loop_
_entity.id
_entity.type
_entity.pdbx_description
1 polymer ?
#
loop_
_entity_poly.entity_id
_entity_poly.type
_entity_poly.pdbx_seq_one_letter_code
_entity_poly.pdbx_strand_id
1 'polypeptide(L)'
;MPYEFKEYHVRPNVYVWSPKAHKERQEVRARRLEAEAYFKQAKAALEDGDGEGGEQLLEAAVAAWPDNPTYLAALAAAIAGPRKDPERALTWYDQLVEVADTAGHRASRARALALLGWLDE
;
A
#
# COMPACT_ATOMS: atom_id res chain seq x y z
N MET A 1 27.82 -40.39 -11.46
CA MET A 1 26.68 -39.48 -11.15
C MET A 1 27.28 -38.11 -10.89
N PRO A 2 26.93 -37.04 -11.63
CA PRO A 2 27.47 -35.72 -11.33
C PRO A 2 26.71 -35.15 -10.13
N TYR A 3 27.47 -34.65 -9.16
CA TYR A 3 26.99 -34.14 -7.88
C TYR A 3 26.49 -32.71 -8.06
N GLU A 4 25.18 -32.47 -7.91
CA GLU A 4 24.59 -31.13 -7.92
C GLU A 4 24.77 -30.45 -6.55
N PHE A 5 25.66 -29.46 -6.47
CA PHE A 5 25.85 -28.64 -5.28
C PHE A 5 24.64 -27.72 -5.06
N LYS A 6 23.88 -27.97 -3.99
CA LYS A 6 22.97 -27.00 -3.35
C LYS A 6 23.70 -26.45 -2.13
N GLU A 7 23.80 -25.12 -2.03
CA GLU A 7 24.49 -24.33 -0.98
C GLU A 7 25.98 -24.05 -1.20
N TYR A 8 26.34 -22.76 -1.18
CA TYR A 8 27.72 -22.27 -1.25
C TYR A 8 28.08 -21.57 0.06
N HIS A 9 28.94 -22.22 0.86
CA HIS A 9 29.65 -21.62 1.98
C HIS A 9 30.83 -20.81 1.46
N VAL A 10 30.87 -19.50 1.71
CA VAL A 10 32.03 -18.66 1.32
C VAL A 10 32.93 -18.36 2.52
N ARG A 11 32.40 -18.25 3.76
CA ARG A 11 33.16 -18.04 5.02
C ARG A 11 32.41 -18.57 6.25
N PRO A 12 33.08 -18.85 7.39
CA PRO A 12 32.39 -19.11 8.66
C PRO A 12 31.53 -17.89 9.02
N ASN A 13 30.26 -18.11 9.37
CA ASN A 13 29.28 -17.09 9.77
C ASN A 13 28.83 -16.07 8.70
N VAL A 14 29.13 -16.26 7.41
CA VAL A 14 28.55 -15.43 6.34
C VAL A 14 27.59 -16.27 5.51
N TYR A 15 26.30 -16.20 5.84
CA TYR A 15 25.23 -16.78 5.03
C TYR A 15 24.98 -15.88 3.82
N VAL A 16 25.46 -16.29 2.65
CA VAL A 16 25.05 -15.67 1.38
C VAL A 16 23.73 -16.30 0.96
N TRP A 17 22.73 -15.49 0.65
CA TRP A 17 21.40 -15.98 0.29
C TRP A 17 21.44 -16.80 -0.99
N SER A 18 20.57 -17.81 -1.09
CA SER A 18 20.44 -18.58 -2.33
C SER A 18 20.12 -17.64 -3.50
N PRO A 19 20.61 -17.91 -4.73
CA PRO A 19 20.29 -17.10 -5.90
C PRO A 19 18.78 -16.87 -6.09
N LYS A 20 17.96 -17.85 -5.68
CA LYS A 20 16.50 -17.75 -5.64
C LYS A 20 16.02 -16.70 -4.63
N ALA A 21 16.50 -16.76 -3.38
CA ALA A 21 16.15 -15.78 -2.34
C ALA A 21 16.67 -14.37 -2.65
N HIS A 22 17.78 -14.24 -3.39
CA HIS A 22 18.25 -12.94 -3.89
C HIS A 22 17.29 -12.38 -4.95
N LYS A 23 16.91 -13.21 -5.93
CA LYS A 23 15.98 -12.83 -7.01
C LYS A 23 14.61 -12.41 -6.47
N GLU A 24 14.02 -13.20 -5.57
CA GLU A 24 12.74 -12.90 -4.94
C GLU A 24 12.75 -11.54 -4.23
N ARG A 25 13.85 -11.19 -3.56
CA ARG A 25 13.97 -9.90 -2.87
C ARG A 25 14.20 -8.73 -3.81
N GLN A 26 14.87 -8.95 -4.94
CA GLN A 26 14.97 -7.93 -6.00
C GLN A 26 13.59 -7.65 -6.59
N GLU A 27 12.77 -8.68 -6.81
CA GLU A 27 11.40 -8.53 -7.30
C GLU A 27 10.51 -7.78 -6.29
N VAL A 28 10.58 -8.13 -5.00
CA VAL A 28 9.86 -7.39 -3.94
C VAL A 28 10.33 -5.94 -3.85
N ARG A 29 11.64 -5.71 -3.96
CA ARG A 29 12.21 -4.35 -3.96
C ARG A 29 11.75 -3.54 -5.17
N ALA A 30 11.70 -4.15 -6.35
CA ALA A 30 11.22 -3.51 -7.57
C ALA A 30 9.75 -3.08 -7.42
N ARG A 31 8.87 -3.98 -6.96
CA ARG A 31 7.45 -3.66 -6.69
C ARG A 31 7.29 -2.51 -5.70
N ARG A 32 8.10 -2.50 -4.63
CA ARG A 32 8.08 -1.42 -3.63
C ARG A 32 8.51 -0.07 -4.23
N LEU A 33 9.53 -0.06 -5.07
CA LEU A 33 10.00 1.16 -5.74
C LEU A 33 8.99 1.67 -6.77
N GLU A 34 8.33 0.76 -7.49
CA GLU A 34 7.23 1.10 -8.40
C GLU A 34 6.05 1.73 -7.65
N ALA A 35 5.61 1.10 -6.55
CA ALA A 35 4.55 1.63 -5.70
C ALA A 35 4.90 3.03 -5.13
N GLU A 36 6.16 3.23 -4.71
CA GLU A 36 6.65 4.52 -4.23
C GLU A 36 6.68 5.58 -5.32
N ALA A 37 7.03 5.21 -6.55
CA ALA A 37 7.00 6.10 -7.70
C ALA A 37 5.58 6.55 -8.03
N TYR A 38 4.61 5.63 -8.06
CA TYR A 38 3.19 5.96 -8.24
C TYR A 38 2.67 6.86 -7.14
N PHE A 39 2.99 6.57 -5.88
CA PHE A 39 2.59 7.41 -4.75
C PHE A 39 3.14 8.84 -4.85
N LYS A 40 4.41 8.99 -5.27
CA LYS A 40 5.01 10.31 -5.46
C LYS A 40 4.33 11.09 -6.58
N GLN A 41 4.01 10.43 -7.69
CA GLN A 41 3.28 11.05 -8.80
C GLN A 41 1.86 11.42 -8.38
N ALA A 42 1.18 10.55 -7.64
CA ALA A 42 -0.15 10.84 -7.12
C ALA A 42 -0.16 12.08 -6.24
N LYS A 43 0.81 12.19 -5.32
CA LYS A 43 0.93 13.36 -4.46
C LYS A 43 1.10 14.65 -5.26
N ALA A 44 1.94 14.63 -6.30
CA ALA A 44 2.12 15.77 -7.19
C ALA A 44 0.82 16.13 -7.93
N ALA A 45 0.11 15.15 -8.47
CA ALA A 45 -1.17 15.37 -9.15
C ALA A 45 -2.24 15.97 -8.20
N LEU A 46 -2.31 15.49 -6.96
CA LEU A 46 -3.21 16.04 -5.94
C LEU A 46 -2.84 17.48 -5.54
N GLU A 47 -1.54 17.80 -5.47
CA GLU A 47 -1.05 19.17 -5.23
C GLU A 47 -1.38 20.11 -6.40
N ASP A 48 -1.33 19.61 -7.64
CA ASP A 48 -1.72 20.34 -8.86
C ASP A 48 -3.24 20.49 -9.02
N GLY A 49 -4.03 19.82 -8.17
CA GLY A 49 -5.50 19.87 -8.18
C GLY A 49 -6.17 18.84 -9.10
N ASP A 50 -5.39 17.93 -9.70
CA ASP A 50 -5.91 16.78 -10.46
C ASP A 50 -6.27 15.64 -9.51
N GLY A 51 -7.48 15.73 -8.94
CA GLY A 51 -8.02 14.73 -8.02
C GLY A 51 -8.23 13.35 -8.65
N GLU A 52 -8.60 13.30 -9.93
CA GLU A 52 -8.91 12.05 -10.62
C GLU A 52 -7.63 11.32 -11.05
N GLY A 53 -6.65 12.04 -11.61
CA GLY A 53 -5.33 11.49 -11.90
C GLY A 53 -4.61 11.04 -10.62
N GLY A 54 -4.74 11.82 -9.54
CA GLY A 54 -4.22 11.45 -8.22
C GLY A 54 -4.81 10.15 -7.67
N GLU A 55 -6.13 9.94 -7.79
CA GLU A 55 -6.79 8.70 -7.35
C GLU A 55 -6.30 7.49 -8.14
N GLN A 56 -6.24 7.59 -9.48
CA GLN A 56 -5.78 6.48 -10.33
C GLN A 56 -4.33 6.07 -10.00
N LEU A 57 -3.46 7.04 -9.73
CA LEU A 57 -2.08 6.77 -9.33
C LEU A 57 -2.00 6.14 -7.94
N LEU A 58 -2.89 6.50 -7.00
CA LEU A 58 -2.98 5.84 -5.70
C LEU A 58 -3.50 4.40 -5.81
N GLU A 59 -4.49 4.14 -6.67
CA GLU A 59 -4.96 2.79 -6.96
C GLU A 59 -3.82 1.91 -7.51
N ALA A 60 -3.00 2.46 -8.42
CA ALA A 60 -1.82 1.76 -8.93
C ALA A 60 -0.77 1.49 -7.84
N ALA A 61 -0.56 2.43 -6.92
CA ALA A 61 0.36 2.25 -5.79
C ALA A 61 -0.11 1.14 -4.83
N VAL A 62 -1.42 1.10 -4.52
CA VAL A 62 -2.03 0.04 -3.69
C VAL A 62 -2.01 -1.31 -4.41
N ALA A 63 -2.26 -1.36 -5.72
CA ALA A 63 -2.18 -2.59 -6.48
C ALA A 63 -0.76 -3.19 -6.51
N ALA A 64 0.25 -2.32 -6.60
CA ALA A 64 1.66 -2.73 -6.54
C ALA A 64 2.09 -3.15 -5.12
N TRP A 65 1.50 -2.55 -4.08
CA TRP A 65 1.81 -2.84 -2.69
C TRP A 65 0.60 -2.63 -1.74
N PRO A 66 -0.26 -3.65 -1.59
CA PRO A 66 -1.53 -3.51 -0.87
C PRO A 66 -1.36 -3.41 0.65
N ASP A 67 -0.31 -4.01 1.22
CA ASP A 67 -0.10 -4.09 2.66
C ASP A 67 0.54 -2.82 3.26
N ASN A 68 0.61 -1.70 2.53
CA ASN A 68 1.12 -0.45 3.07
C ASN A 68 -0.01 0.47 3.53
N PRO A 69 -0.14 0.71 4.86
CA PRO A 69 -1.22 1.53 5.40
C PRO A 69 -1.15 2.98 4.90
N THR A 70 0.03 3.49 4.55
CA THR A 70 0.18 4.86 4.03
C THR A 70 -0.54 5.03 2.70
N TYR A 71 -0.46 4.03 1.81
CA TYR A 71 -1.07 4.09 0.48
C TYR A 71 -2.57 3.91 0.58
N LEU A 72 -3.03 2.97 1.41
CA LEU A 72 -4.46 2.76 1.70
C LEU A 72 -5.10 4.01 2.31
N ALA A 73 -4.45 4.65 3.30
CA ALA A 73 -4.95 5.87 3.92
C ALA A 73 -5.03 7.04 2.93
N ALA A 74 -4.03 7.20 2.06
CA ALA A 74 -4.04 8.24 1.04
C ALA A 74 -5.14 8.02 0.01
N LEU A 75 -5.34 6.77 -0.46
CA LEU A 75 -6.41 6.41 -1.38
C LEU A 75 -7.80 6.67 -0.76
N ALA A 76 -8.02 6.20 0.47
CA ALA A 76 -9.28 6.41 1.18
C ALA A 76 -9.58 7.90 1.39
N ALA A 77 -8.57 8.71 1.70
CA ALA A 77 -8.72 10.15 1.86
C ALA A 77 -9.02 10.86 0.53
N ALA A 78 -8.36 10.46 -0.56
CA ALA A 78 -8.60 11.00 -1.91
C ALA A 78 -10.03 10.72 -2.40
N ILE A 79 -10.57 9.54 -2.10
CA ILE A 79 -11.95 9.15 -2.44
C ILE A 79 -12.96 9.88 -1.55
N ALA A 80 -12.71 9.96 -0.24
CA ALA A 80 -13.61 10.60 0.71
C ALA A 80 -13.75 12.11 0.52
N GLY A 81 -12.71 12.78 0.02
CA GLY A 81 -12.66 14.24 -0.11
C GLY A 81 -13.45 14.78 -1.33
N PRO A 82 -12.79 15.02 -2.47
CA PRO A 82 -13.38 15.71 -3.62
C PRO A 82 -14.54 14.96 -4.30
N ARG A 83 -14.56 13.61 -4.28
CA ARG A 83 -15.61 12.82 -4.92
C ARG A 83 -16.88 12.63 -4.09
N LYS A 84 -16.84 12.95 -2.78
CA LYS A 84 -17.98 12.75 -1.87
C LYS A 84 -18.57 11.32 -1.92
N ASP A 85 -17.72 10.31 -2.09
CA ASP A 85 -18.13 8.89 -2.04
C ASP A 85 -17.67 8.24 -0.73
N PRO A 86 -18.31 8.55 0.42
CA PRO A 86 -17.95 7.96 1.69
C PRO A 86 -18.17 6.44 1.72
N GLU A 87 -19.07 5.89 0.90
CA GLU A 87 -19.28 4.42 0.77
C GLU A 87 -18.03 3.72 0.21
N ARG A 88 -17.50 4.21 -0.92
CA ARG A 88 -16.26 3.66 -1.49
C ARG A 88 -15.07 3.93 -0.59
N ALA A 89 -15.01 5.06 0.10
CA ALA A 89 -13.92 5.33 1.03
C ALA A 89 -13.95 4.40 2.26
N LEU A 90 -15.14 4.01 2.72
CA LEU A 90 -15.31 3.14 3.89
C LEU A 90 -14.65 1.78 3.68
N THR A 91 -14.80 1.17 2.50
CA THR A 91 -14.17 -0.14 2.21
C THR A 91 -12.65 -0.08 2.32
N TRP A 92 -12.03 1.02 1.88
CA TRP A 92 -10.60 1.24 2.03
C TRP A 92 -10.19 1.54 3.48
N TYR A 93 -11.03 2.26 4.24
CA TYR A 93 -10.80 2.47 5.68
C TYR A 93 -10.94 1.18 6.48
N ASP A 94 -11.84 0.27 6.10
CA ASP A 94 -11.95 -1.06 6.70
C ASP A 94 -10.64 -1.85 6.49
N GLN A 95 -10.17 -1.93 5.25
CA GLN A 95 -8.89 -2.58 4.92
C GLN A 95 -7.71 -1.93 5.65
N LEU A 96 -7.69 -0.59 5.76
CA LEU A 96 -6.66 0.12 6.49
C LEU A 96 -6.60 -0.27 7.98
N VAL A 97 -7.76 -0.45 8.62
CA VAL A 97 -7.84 -0.88 10.02
C VAL A 97 -7.43 -2.35 10.17
N GLU A 98 -7.74 -3.20 9.20
CA GLU A 98 -7.27 -4.60 9.18
C GLU A 98 -5.74 -4.69 9.05
N VAL A 99 -5.13 -3.87 8.19
CA VAL A 99 -3.67 -3.84 7.99
C VAL A 99 -2.95 -3.16 9.16
N ALA A 100 -3.51 -2.07 9.68
CA ALA A 100 -2.91 -1.29 10.75
C ALA A 100 -3.99 -0.65 11.64
N ASP A 101 -4.32 -1.29 12.74
CA ASP A 101 -5.32 -0.77 13.67
C ASP A 101 -4.76 0.34 14.58
N THR A 102 -4.79 1.57 14.09
CA THR A 102 -4.39 2.77 14.86
C THR A 102 -5.60 3.63 15.22
N ALA A 103 -5.50 4.39 16.32
CA ALA A 103 -6.55 5.32 16.72
C ALA A 103 -6.90 6.34 15.61
N GLY A 104 -5.90 6.78 14.82
CA GLY A 104 -6.11 7.66 13.67
C GLY A 104 -6.93 7.00 12.56
N HIS A 105 -6.64 5.74 12.23
CA HIS A 105 -7.37 5.02 11.20
C HIS A 105 -8.82 4.72 11.62
N ARG A 106 -9.02 4.33 12.88
CA ARG A 106 -10.38 4.17 13.46
C ARG A 106 -11.16 5.48 13.43
N ALA A 107 -10.52 6.61 13.72
CA ALA A 107 -11.17 7.92 13.63
C ALA A 107 -11.56 8.29 12.19
N SER A 108 -10.70 8.03 11.21
CA SER A 108 -11.02 8.26 9.78
C SER A 108 -12.19 7.37 9.31
N ARG A 109 -12.20 6.09 9.71
CA ARG A 109 -13.30 5.16 9.46
C ARG A 109 -14.61 5.63 10.09
N ALA A 110 -14.57 6.01 11.37
CA ALA A 110 -15.74 6.52 12.09
C ALA A 110 -16.29 7.79 11.44
N ARG A 111 -15.41 8.66 10.92
CA ARG A 111 -15.83 9.85 10.17
C ARG A 111 -16.54 9.49 8.86
N ALA A 112 -16.06 8.48 8.14
CA ALA A 112 -16.74 7.99 6.93
C ALA A 112 -18.12 7.40 7.27
N LEU A 113 -18.24 6.61 8.34
CA LEU A 113 -19.52 6.08 8.84
C LEU A 113 -20.50 7.20 9.25
N ALA A 114 -20.00 8.23 9.93
CA ALA A 114 -20.78 9.40 10.32
C ALA A 114 -21.35 10.14 9.10
N LEU A 115 -20.57 10.27 8.02
CA LEU A 115 -21.03 10.89 6.77
C LEU A 115 -22.10 10.07 6.05
N LEU A 116 -22.13 8.75 6.26
CA LEU A 116 -23.17 7.85 5.73
C LEU A 116 -24.44 7.81 6.58
N GLY A 117 -24.42 8.41 7.78
CA GLY A 117 -25.50 8.26 8.75
C GLY A 117 -25.60 6.85 9.34
N TRP A 118 -24.53 6.06 9.25
CA TRP A 118 -24.44 4.68 9.79
C TRP A 118 -23.79 4.66 11.18
N LEU A 119 -23.98 5.73 11.96
CA LEU A 119 -23.73 5.65 13.39
C LEU A 119 -24.99 5.07 14.01
N ASP A 120 -24.92 3.82 14.46
CA ASP A 120 -25.96 3.28 15.35
C ASP A 120 -26.06 4.19 16.58
N GLU A 121 -27.30 4.55 16.96
CA GLU A 121 -27.63 5.36 18.14
C GLU A 121 -27.17 4.71 19.47
#